data_AF-A0A5J4Q9H5-F1
#
_entry.id   AF-A0A5J4Q9H5-F1
#
_cell.length_a   1.000
_cell.length_b   1.000
_cell.length_c   1.000
_cell.angle_alpha   90.00
_cell.angle_beta   90.00
_cell.angle_gamma   90.00
#
_symmetry.space_group_name_H-M   'P 1'
#
loop_
_entity.id
_entity.type
_entity.pdbx_description
1 polymer ?
#
loop_
_entity_poly.entity_id
_entity_poly.type
_entity_poly.pdbx_seq_one_letter_code
_entity_poly.pdbx_strand_id
1 'polypeptide(L)'
;MRQYHINATLLGSYYLGEYFIIEAYRTISYWFKSKKDEALAAFNLYKKLNERIRIIWYEVNTNENSTDLLTRLNMGRIPLTNAELVKALFLSRNNGIDDKKQLEIATEWDIIEKELHNESLWYFITNEDPKLFPTRIELIFNLMANKQQGEREKLFTFFFFDKKIKGSKNKSDIWTDIQRYSQRLKEWYENIELYYKVGYLVASESQRLQELINSSENITKTDFQSSLDELIAKSIDFKKNNKGIDYCELSYENDYGLIKKLLLLFNVETVRQKQDETIRFPFDKHKQENWSLEHIHAQQSQGLSKKEQWGEWLNLHKESLLNLDKETNKELIQEIGDSVIVENLTGEKFSELFEKVTKVLSEEGSIEYTHSLSNMALLRQSDNSALNNSTFDVKRNKILEMDKTSDYIPVCTRRVFLKYYTPSQSNQLHFWGKADRDAYIEAMGTVLRNYLILISKEIKL
;
A
#
# COMPACT_ATOMS: atom_id res chain seq x y z
N MET A 1 -30.85 -57.09 -14.06
CA MET A 1 -29.77 -56.19 -13.62
C MET A 1 -28.49 -56.60 -14.31
N ARG A 2 -27.92 -55.77 -15.20
CA ARG A 2 -26.57 -56.02 -15.73
C ARG A 2 -25.58 -55.65 -14.62
N GLN A 3 -24.89 -56.66 -14.07
CA GLN A 3 -23.77 -56.46 -13.16
C GLN A 3 -22.59 -55.94 -13.99
N TYR A 4 -22.14 -54.72 -13.70
CA TYR A 4 -20.85 -54.23 -14.18
C TYR A 4 -19.79 -54.63 -13.15
N HIS A 5 -18.93 -55.58 -13.51
CA HIS A 5 -17.71 -55.88 -12.77
C HIS A 5 -16.62 -54.89 -13.21
N ILE A 6 -16.22 -54.00 -12.30
CA ILE A 6 -15.06 -53.13 -12.50
C ILE A 6 -13.84 -53.91 -12.00
N ASN A 7 -13.02 -54.44 -12.91
CA ASN A 7 -11.75 -55.09 -12.59
C ASN A 7 -10.67 -54.03 -12.33
N ALA A 8 -10.09 -54.05 -11.13
CA ALA A 8 -9.17 -53.04 -10.62
C ALA A 8 -7.68 -53.28 -10.97
N THR A 9 -7.37 -53.87 -12.13
CA THR A 9 -6.00 -54.38 -12.40
C THR A 9 -5.35 -53.86 -13.68
N LEU A 10 -5.70 -52.67 -14.15
CA LEU A 10 -4.97 -51.99 -15.23
C LEU A 10 -4.81 -50.50 -14.90
N LEU A 11 -3.77 -50.18 -14.12
CA LEU A 11 -3.35 -48.80 -13.87
C LEU A 11 -2.33 -48.38 -14.93
N GLY A 12 -2.83 -47.70 -15.98
CA GLY A 12 -2.02 -46.99 -16.97
C GLY A 12 -2.55 -45.56 -17.14
N SER A 13 -1.82 -44.61 -16.57
CA SER A 13 -1.69 -43.16 -16.89
C SER A 13 -2.82 -42.36 -17.58
N TYR A 14 -4.11 -42.66 -17.40
CA TYR A 14 -5.20 -41.77 -17.81
C TYR A 14 -6.31 -41.75 -16.75
N TYR A 15 -6.90 -40.55 -16.56
CA TYR A 15 -8.12 -40.24 -15.80
C TYR A 15 -8.00 -39.95 -14.28
N LEU A 16 -7.55 -38.73 -13.97
CA LEU A 16 -7.73 -38.09 -12.66
C LEU A 16 -9.20 -38.14 -12.16
N GLY A 17 -10.18 -38.07 -13.09
CA GLY A 17 -11.60 -38.20 -12.77
C GLY A 17 -12.01 -39.60 -12.30
N GLU A 18 -11.46 -40.66 -12.89
CA GLU A 18 -11.71 -42.04 -12.46
C GLU A 18 -11.14 -42.28 -11.06
N TYR A 19 -9.97 -41.73 -10.75
CA TYR A 19 -9.39 -41.79 -9.42
C TYR A 19 -10.34 -41.23 -8.35
N PHE A 20 -10.89 -40.02 -8.56
CA PHE A 20 -11.81 -39.43 -7.58
C PHE A 20 -13.14 -40.18 -7.47
N ILE A 21 -13.65 -40.75 -8.57
CA ILE A 21 -14.87 -41.58 -8.53
C ILE A 21 -14.62 -42.88 -7.75
N ILE A 22 -13.46 -43.52 -7.96
CA ILE A 22 -13.06 -44.71 -7.22
C ILE A 22 -12.88 -44.41 -5.73
N GLU A 23 -12.23 -43.29 -5.39
CA GLU A 23 -12.07 -42.87 -4.00
C GLU A 23 -13.39 -42.49 -3.32
N ALA A 24 -14.31 -41.84 -4.05
CA ALA A 24 -15.67 -41.59 -3.56
C ALA A 24 -16.41 -42.91 -3.29
N TYR A 25 -16.35 -43.87 -4.22
CA TYR A 25 -16.95 -45.19 -4.04
C TYR A 25 -16.36 -45.94 -2.83
N ARG A 26 -15.03 -45.94 -2.68
CA ARG A 26 -14.34 -46.54 -1.53
C ARG A 26 -14.81 -45.91 -0.23
N THR A 27 -14.83 -44.58 -0.17
CA THR A 27 -15.25 -43.82 1.02
C THR A 27 -16.69 -44.14 1.41
N ILE A 28 -17.62 -44.16 0.45
CA ILE A 28 -19.03 -44.51 0.67
C ILE A 28 -19.16 -45.96 1.15
N SER A 29 -18.42 -46.88 0.52
CA SER A 29 -18.42 -48.30 0.89
C SER A 29 -17.90 -48.52 2.31
N TYR A 30 -16.81 -47.85 2.70
CA TYR A 30 -16.30 -47.91 4.07
C TYR A 30 -17.28 -47.30 5.07
N TRP A 31 -17.94 -46.20 4.72
CA TRP A 31 -18.97 -45.60 5.56
C TRP A 31 -20.14 -46.54 5.81
N PHE A 32 -20.61 -47.26 4.78
CA PHE A 32 -21.68 -48.27 4.93
C PHE A 32 -21.26 -49.42 5.85
N LYS A 33 -20.07 -50.00 5.62
CA LYS A 33 -19.50 -51.08 6.45
C LYS A 33 -19.27 -50.67 7.91
N SER A 34 -19.08 -49.37 8.18
CA SER A 34 -18.92 -48.84 9.54
C SER A 34 -20.23 -48.75 10.33
N LYS A 35 -21.40 -48.98 9.71
CA LYS A 35 -22.70 -48.93 10.38
C LYS A 35 -23.03 -50.27 11.04
N LYS A 36 -23.72 -50.20 12.19
CA LYS A 36 -24.21 -51.39 12.90
C LYS A 36 -25.18 -52.24 12.05
N ASP A 37 -25.94 -51.58 11.18
CA ASP A 37 -26.85 -52.21 10.23
C ASP A 37 -26.71 -51.49 8.88
N GLU A 38 -26.05 -52.15 7.94
CA GLU A 38 -25.79 -51.63 6.61
C GLU A 38 -27.08 -51.49 5.77
N ALA A 39 -28.02 -52.42 5.93
CA ALA A 39 -29.28 -52.41 5.18
C ALA A 39 -30.17 -51.25 5.63
N LEU A 40 -30.27 -51.01 6.95
CA LEU A 40 -31.02 -49.88 7.49
C LEU A 40 -30.38 -48.54 7.10
N ALA A 41 -29.04 -48.46 7.08
CA ALA A 41 -28.33 -47.27 6.61
C ALA A 41 -28.61 -46.99 5.13
N ALA A 42 -28.62 -48.02 4.28
CA ALA A 42 -28.92 -47.91 2.85
C ALA A 42 -30.36 -47.43 2.62
N PHE A 43 -31.32 -48.00 3.35
CA PHE A 43 -32.72 -47.58 3.29
C PHE A 43 -32.91 -46.12 3.70
N ASN A 44 -32.24 -45.68 4.77
CA ASN A 44 -32.28 -44.28 5.22
C ASN A 44 -31.64 -43.32 4.22
N LEU A 45 -30.54 -43.72 3.58
CA LEU A 45 -29.91 -42.91 2.53
C LEU A 45 -30.83 -42.79 1.32
N TYR A 46 -31.41 -43.89 0.87
CA TYR A 46 -32.39 -43.91 -0.23
C TYR A 46 -33.56 -42.97 0.07
N LYS A 47 -34.13 -43.06 1.28
CA LYS A 47 -35.23 -42.19 1.70
C LYS A 47 -34.83 -40.70 1.65
N LYS A 48 -33.64 -40.35 2.14
CA LYS A 48 -33.11 -38.98 2.05
C LYS A 48 -32.90 -38.52 0.60
N LEU A 49 -32.34 -39.37 -0.25
CA LEU A 49 -32.13 -39.08 -1.66
C LEU A 49 -33.46 -38.82 -2.39
N ASN A 50 -34.48 -39.62 -2.11
CA ASN A 50 -35.76 -39.52 -2.79
C ASN A 50 -36.62 -38.37 -2.27
N GLU A 51 -36.64 -38.14 -0.95
CA GLU A 51 -37.59 -37.21 -0.32
C GLU A 51 -36.98 -35.83 -0.03
N ARG A 52 -35.65 -35.73 0.17
CA ARG A 52 -35.01 -34.51 0.68
C ARG A 52 -33.97 -33.91 -0.26
N ILE A 53 -33.45 -34.68 -1.21
CA ILE A 53 -32.45 -34.21 -2.16
C ILE A 53 -33.13 -33.87 -3.48
N ARG A 54 -32.85 -32.67 -3.99
CA ARG A 54 -33.27 -32.21 -5.32
C ARG A 54 -32.00 -32.00 -6.14
N ILE A 55 -31.99 -32.54 -7.35
CA ILE A 55 -30.89 -32.40 -8.30
C ILE A 55 -31.33 -31.41 -9.37
N ILE A 56 -30.50 -30.39 -9.63
CA ILE A 56 -30.67 -29.53 -10.79
C ILE A 56 -29.84 -30.17 -11.92
N TRP A 57 -30.53 -30.71 -12.91
CA TRP A 57 -29.92 -31.35 -14.07
C TRP A 57 -30.12 -30.48 -15.30
N TYR A 58 -29.02 -30.03 -15.90
CA TYR A 58 -29.04 -29.30 -17.16
C TYR A 58 -28.71 -30.28 -18.29
N GLU A 59 -29.72 -30.64 -19.06
CA GLU A 59 -29.55 -31.44 -20.27
C GLU A 59 -29.18 -30.52 -21.44
N VAL A 60 -28.08 -30.82 -22.11
CA VAL A 60 -27.52 -30.02 -23.20
C VAL A 60 -27.80 -30.73 -24.52
N ASN A 61 -28.26 -29.99 -25.54
CA ASN A 61 -28.46 -30.55 -26.88
C ASN A 61 -27.14 -31.06 -27.47
N THR A 62 -27.19 -32.12 -28.27
CA THR A 62 -26.00 -32.77 -28.88
C THR A 62 -25.12 -31.84 -29.73
N ASN A 63 -25.67 -30.70 -30.15
CA ASN A 63 -24.98 -29.72 -31.00
C ASN A 63 -24.28 -28.62 -30.19
N GLU A 64 -24.41 -28.61 -28.86
CA GLU A 64 -23.82 -27.60 -27.99
C GLU A 64 -22.75 -28.23 -27.08
N ASN A 65 -21.58 -27.60 -27.01
CA ASN A 65 -20.45 -28.09 -26.21
C ASN A 65 -20.74 -27.86 -24.72
N SER A 66 -20.91 -28.96 -23.97
CA SER A 66 -21.18 -28.95 -22.54
C SER A 66 -20.11 -28.22 -21.72
N THR A 67 -18.85 -28.22 -22.18
CA THR A 67 -17.72 -27.56 -21.51
C THR A 67 -17.83 -26.03 -21.63
N ASP A 68 -18.22 -25.54 -22.81
CA ASP A 68 -18.37 -24.11 -23.08
C ASP A 68 -19.63 -23.54 -22.40
N LEU A 69 -20.71 -24.32 -22.36
CA LEU A 69 -21.90 -23.99 -21.56
C LEU A 69 -21.58 -23.91 -20.07
N LEU A 70 -20.87 -24.90 -19.52
CA LEU A 70 -20.48 -24.91 -18.10
C LEU A 70 -19.57 -23.72 -17.77
N THR A 71 -18.66 -23.37 -18.67
CA THR A 71 -17.76 -22.22 -18.52
C THR A 71 -18.56 -20.91 -18.53
N ARG A 72 -19.53 -20.74 -19.44
CA ARG A 72 -20.43 -19.58 -19.47
C ARG A 72 -21.35 -19.48 -18.26
N LEU A 73 -21.88 -20.61 -17.77
CA LEU A 73 -22.68 -20.66 -16.54
C LEU A 73 -21.88 -20.23 -15.31
N ASN A 74 -20.58 -20.58 -15.26
CA ASN A 74 -19.70 -20.21 -14.16
C ASN A 74 -19.00 -18.85 -14.36
N MET A 75 -19.01 -18.29 -15.57
CA MET A 75 -18.41 -16.98 -15.90
C MET A 75 -19.03 -15.81 -15.14
N GLY A 76 -20.25 -15.97 -14.61
CA GLY A 76 -20.94 -14.97 -13.78
C GLY A 76 -21.02 -15.34 -12.29
N ARG A 77 -20.33 -16.40 -11.86
CA ARG A 77 -20.44 -16.87 -10.47
C ARG A 77 -19.69 -15.89 -9.56
N ILE A 78 -20.42 -15.08 -8.81
CA ILE A 78 -19.84 -14.30 -7.71
C ILE A 78 -19.40 -15.31 -6.64
N PRO A 79 -18.09 -15.48 -6.41
CA PRO A 79 -17.64 -16.38 -5.36
C PRO A 79 -18.20 -15.87 -4.03
N LEU A 80 -18.76 -16.78 -3.22
CA LEU A 80 -19.20 -16.45 -1.87
C LEU A 80 -17.98 -15.99 -1.07
N THR A 81 -17.86 -14.68 -0.90
CA THR A 81 -16.79 -14.04 -0.12
C THR A 81 -17.00 -14.32 1.38
N ASN A 82 -15.98 -14.07 2.20
CA ASN A 82 -16.18 -14.19 3.65
C ASN A 82 -17.27 -13.22 4.11
N ALA A 83 -17.30 -12.00 3.58
CA ALA A 83 -18.35 -11.05 3.87
C ALA A 83 -19.75 -11.59 3.56
N GLU A 84 -20.00 -12.11 2.36
CA GLU A 84 -21.33 -12.62 2.01
C GLU A 84 -21.77 -13.82 2.88
N LEU A 85 -20.83 -14.69 3.24
CA LEU A 85 -21.11 -15.80 4.16
C LEU A 85 -21.38 -15.31 5.59
N VAL A 86 -20.63 -14.33 6.08
CA VAL A 86 -20.89 -13.70 7.39
C VAL A 86 -22.25 -12.99 7.37
N LYS A 87 -22.58 -12.28 6.30
CA LYS A 87 -23.90 -11.64 6.10
C LYS A 87 -25.04 -12.66 6.21
N ALA A 88 -24.88 -13.83 5.59
CA ALA A 88 -25.86 -14.91 5.65
C ALA A 88 -26.08 -15.44 7.08
N LEU A 89 -25.07 -15.40 7.96
CA LEU A 89 -25.23 -15.79 9.37
C LEU A 89 -26.22 -14.86 10.12
N PHE A 90 -26.28 -13.58 9.74
CA PHE A 90 -27.14 -12.56 10.37
C PHE A 90 -28.47 -12.33 9.67
N LEU A 91 -28.62 -12.67 8.39
CA LEU A 91 -29.83 -12.39 7.60
C LEU A 91 -30.60 -13.66 7.17
N SER A 92 -30.15 -14.86 7.53
CA SER A 92 -30.87 -16.09 7.21
C SER A 92 -32.19 -16.22 7.98
N ARG A 93 -33.25 -16.63 7.26
CA ARG A 93 -34.53 -17.00 7.87
C ARG A 93 -34.30 -18.17 8.84
N ASN A 94 -34.77 -18.04 10.08
CA ASN A 94 -34.55 -18.96 11.21
C ASN A 94 -33.21 -18.86 11.94
N ASN A 95 -32.52 -17.71 11.89
CA ASN A 95 -31.31 -17.50 12.69
C ASN A 95 -31.57 -17.10 14.15
N GLY A 96 -32.83 -16.92 14.57
CA GLY A 96 -33.19 -16.53 15.94
C GLY A 96 -33.06 -15.03 16.23
N ILE A 97 -32.83 -14.21 15.21
CA ILE A 97 -32.88 -12.75 15.27
C ILE A 97 -34.26 -12.31 14.76
N ASP A 98 -34.90 -11.38 15.46
CA ASP A 98 -36.20 -10.80 15.07
C ASP A 98 -36.11 -10.02 13.74
N ASP A 99 -37.19 -10.04 12.95
CA ASP A 99 -37.24 -9.43 11.61
C ASP A 99 -36.90 -7.94 11.64
N LYS A 100 -37.34 -7.19 12.67
CA LYS A 100 -36.99 -5.78 12.81
C LYS A 100 -35.49 -5.61 13.02
N LYS A 101 -34.88 -6.48 13.83
CA LYS A 101 -33.43 -6.42 14.09
C LYS A 101 -32.62 -6.84 12.87
N GLN A 102 -33.10 -7.79 12.07
CA GLN A 102 -32.47 -8.12 10.79
C GLN A 102 -32.48 -6.93 9.81
N LEU A 103 -33.57 -6.16 9.76
CA LEU A 103 -33.65 -4.94 8.95
C LEU A 103 -32.67 -3.85 9.43
N GLU A 104 -32.53 -3.68 10.75
CA GLU A 104 -31.51 -2.79 11.34
C GLU A 104 -30.11 -3.23 10.92
N ILE A 105 -29.78 -4.52 11.05
CA ILE A 105 -28.48 -5.09 10.65
C ILE A 105 -28.20 -4.84 9.16
N ALA A 106 -29.18 -5.08 8.29
CA ALA A 106 -29.04 -4.85 6.86
C ALA A 106 -28.77 -3.36 6.54
N THR A 107 -29.46 -2.45 7.23
CA THR A 107 -29.26 -1.00 7.06
C THR A 107 -27.87 -0.57 7.55
N GLU A 108 -27.45 -1.04 8.72
CA GLU A 108 -26.14 -0.73 9.30
C GLU A 108 -24.99 -1.30 8.44
N TRP A 109 -25.17 -2.50 7.88
CA TRP A 109 -24.24 -3.08 6.92
C TRP A 109 -24.02 -2.13 5.74
N ASP A 110 -25.10 -1.67 5.11
CA ASP A 110 -25.02 -0.81 3.93
C ASP A 110 -24.37 0.54 4.25
N ILE A 111 -24.59 1.07 5.47
CA ILE A 111 -23.91 2.27 5.95
C ILE A 111 -22.40 2.04 6.06
N ILE A 112 -21.97 0.97 6.75
CA ILE A 112 -20.55 0.64 6.92
C ILE A 112 -19.87 0.41 5.57
N GLU A 113 -20.52 -0.34 4.68
CA GLU A 113 -20.00 -0.60 3.34
C GLU A 113 -19.80 0.70 2.56
N LYS A 114 -20.81 1.59 2.56
CA LYS A 114 -20.74 2.90 1.91
C LYS A 114 -19.62 3.78 2.50
N GLU A 115 -19.43 3.76 3.81
CA GLU A 115 -18.36 4.51 4.47
C GLU A 115 -16.98 4.00 4.03
N LEU A 116 -16.78 2.69 4.01
CA LEU A 116 -15.52 2.07 3.58
C LEU A 116 -15.23 2.29 2.09
N HIS A 117 -16.24 2.65 1.28
CA HIS A 117 -16.05 3.10 -0.10
C HIS A 117 -15.34 4.46 -0.22
N ASN A 118 -15.30 5.26 0.84
CA ASN A 118 -14.48 6.47 0.89
C ASN A 118 -12.99 6.11 0.86
N GLU A 119 -12.27 6.51 -0.19
CA GLU A 119 -10.85 6.19 -0.36
C GLU A 119 -9.97 6.77 0.75
N SER A 120 -10.27 7.98 1.22
CA SER A 120 -9.52 8.60 2.32
C SER A 120 -9.63 7.80 3.62
N LEU A 121 -10.82 7.27 3.94
CA LEU A 121 -11.00 6.37 5.08
C LEU A 121 -10.29 5.02 4.83
N TRP A 122 -10.47 4.42 3.66
CA TRP A 122 -9.88 3.12 3.32
C TRP A 122 -8.35 3.14 3.46
N TYR A 123 -7.70 4.10 2.80
CA TYR A 123 -6.26 4.25 2.84
C TYR A 123 -5.75 4.81 4.17
N PHE A 124 -6.59 5.34 5.05
CA PHE A 124 -6.20 5.59 6.43
C PHE A 124 -6.06 4.29 7.22
N ILE A 125 -7.01 3.35 7.09
CA ILE A 125 -7.06 2.12 7.89
C ILE A 125 -6.23 0.95 7.32
N THR A 126 -5.92 0.93 6.03
CA THR A 126 -5.18 -0.20 5.41
C THR A 126 -4.22 0.23 4.30
N ASN A 127 -3.29 -0.66 3.94
CA ASN A 127 -2.45 -0.57 2.74
C ASN A 127 -2.92 -1.52 1.63
N GLU A 128 -4.00 -2.29 1.87
CA GLU A 128 -4.55 -3.24 0.90
C GLU A 128 -5.22 -2.51 -0.28
N ASP A 129 -5.07 -3.08 -1.48
CA ASP A 129 -5.76 -2.58 -2.68
C ASP A 129 -7.28 -2.82 -2.52
N PRO A 130 -8.12 -1.76 -2.60
CA PRO A 130 -9.58 -1.90 -2.56
C PRO A 130 -10.14 -2.93 -3.55
N LYS A 131 -9.46 -3.18 -4.69
CA LYS A 131 -9.89 -4.16 -5.70
C LYS A 131 -9.87 -5.60 -5.18
N LEU A 132 -9.08 -5.90 -4.16
CA LEU A 132 -9.05 -7.21 -3.50
C LEU A 132 -10.27 -7.43 -2.58
N PHE A 133 -11.07 -6.39 -2.34
CA PHE A 133 -12.21 -6.40 -1.44
C PHE A 133 -13.49 -6.01 -2.19
N PRO A 134 -14.15 -6.96 -2.90
CA PRO A 134 -15.44 -6.71 -3.55
C PRO A 134 -16.52 -6.21 -2.59
N THR A 135 -16.46 -6.68 -1.33
CA THR A 135 -17.26 -6.19 -0.21
C THR A 135 -16.30 -5.67 0.86
N ARG A 136 -16.21 -4.35 1.01
CA ARG A 136 -15.17 -3.67 1.80
C ARG A 136 -15.28 -3.92 3.29
N ILE A 137 -16.47 -4.18 3.83
CA ILE A 137 -16.68 -4.59 5.22
C ILE A 137 -15.93 -5.89 5.58
N GLU A 138 -15.54 -6.71 4.59
CA GLU A 138 -14.66 -7.87 4.82
C GLU A 138 -13.34 -7.47 5.51
N LEU A 139 -12.84 -6.25 5.27
CA LEU A 139 -11.67 -5.73 5.99
C LEU A 139 -11.90 -5.68 7.50
N ILE A 140 -13.05 -5.15 7.94
CA ILE A 140 -13.41 -5.10 9.37
C ILE A 140 -13.49 -6.52 9.94
N PHE A 141 -14.08 -7.46 9.21
CA PHE A 141 -14.14 -8.85 9.65
C PHE A 141 -12.77 -9.51 9.75
N ASN A 142 -11.88 -9.27 8.78
CA ASN A 142 -10.51 -9.78 8.80
C ASN A 142 -9.72 -9.24 10.00
N LEU A 143 -9.89 -7.95 10.30
CA LEU A 143 -9.32 -7.31 11.48
C LEU A 143 -9.87 -7.95 12.76
N MET A 144 -11.20 -8.03 12.93
CA MET A 144 -11.81 -8.66 14.11
C MET A 144 -11.40 -10.13 14.30
N ALA A 145 -11.18 -10.88 13.22
CA ALA A 145 -10.69 -12.25 13.25
C ALA A 145 -9.18 -12.37 13.48
N ASN A 146 -8.44 -11.25 13.51
CA ASN A 146 -6.98 -11.18 13.55
C ASN A 146 -6.31 -12.02 12.45
N LYS A 147 -6.86 -11.94 11.23
CA LYS A 147 -6.38 -12.70 10.07
C LYS A 147 -4.96 -12.25 9.72
N GLN A 148 -4.02 -13.19 9.73
CA GLN A 148 -2.63 -12.91 9.39
C GLN A 148 -2.43 -12.80 7.87
N GLN A 149 -1.43 -12.01 7.46
CA GLN A 149 -1.01 -11.94 6.08
C GLN A 149 -0.50 -13.32 5.63
N GLY A 150 -0.97 -13.80 4.48
CA GLY A 150 -0.62 -15.14 3.98
C GLY A 150 -1.41 -16.31 4.59
N GLU A 151 -2.49 -16.03 5.34
CA GLU A 151 -3.42 -17.06 5.80
C GLU A 151 -3.91 -17.92 4.61
N ARG A 152 -3.79 -19.26 4.75
CA ARG A 152 -4.08 -20.23 3.69
C ARG A 152 -5.55 -20.60 3.64
N GLU A 153 -6.24 -20.55 4.78
CA GLU A 153 -7.66 -20.85 4.86
C GLU A 153 -8.47 -19.69 4.27
N LYS A 154 -9.05 -19.94 3.09
CA LYS A 154 -9.83 -18.93 2.35
C LYS A 154 -11.05 -18.47 3.12
N LEU A 155 -11.68 -19.36 3.90
CA LEU A 155 -12.87 -19.10 4.69
C LEU A 155 -12.57 -18.79 6.17
N PHE A 156 -11.33 -18.41 6.49
CA PHE A 156 -10.86 -18.21 7.87
C PHE A 156 -11.79 -17.28 8.67
N THR A 157 -12.11 -16.14 8.06
CA THR A 157 -12.94 -15.09 8.65
C THR A 157 -14.36 -15.58 8.87
N PHE A 158 -14.94 -16.28 7.89
CA PHE A 158 -16.24 -16.91 8.05
C PHE A 158 -16.24 -17.91 9.22
N PHE A 159 -15.26 -18.82 9.30
CA PHE A 159 -15.19 -19.81 10.38
C PHE A 159 -15.04 -19.17 11.76
N PHE A 160 -14.31 -18.06 11.85
CA PHE A 160 -14.23 -17.28 13.09
C PHE A 160 -15.61 -16.80 13.54
N PHE A 161 -16.38 -16.16 12.65
CA PHE A 161 -17.72 -15.64 12.98
C PHE A 161 -18.73 -16.76 13.21
N ASP A 162 -18.69 -17.85 12.43
CA ASP A 162 -19.54 -19.02 12.62
C ASP A 162 -19.32 -19.64 14.02
N LYS A 163 -18.06 -19.78 14.44
CA LYS A 163 -17.71 -20.23 15.80
C LYS A 163 -18.20 -19.25 16.87
N LYS A 164 -17.99 -17.93 16.68
CA LYS A 164 -18.42 -16.89 17.63
C LYS A 164 -19.95 -16.90 17.79
N ILE A 165 -20.69 -17.03 16.70
CA ILE A 165 -22.15 -17.09 16.66
C ILE A 165 -22.66 -18.36 17.34
N LYS A 166 -22.08 -19.53 17.07
CA LYS A 166 -22.46 -20.80 17.71
C LYS A 166 -22.20 -20.80 19.22
N GLY A 167 -21.19 -20.06 19.67
CA GLY A 167 -20.86 -19.91 21.09
C GLY A 167 -21.66 -18.83 21.83
N SER A 168 -22.37 -17.95 21.12
CA SER A 168 -23.12 -16.85 21.75
C SER A 168 -24.58 -17.22 22.03
N LYS A 169 -25.11 -16.73 23.15
CA LYS A 169 -26.55 -16.82 23.47
C LYS A 169 -27.38 -15.86 22.61
N ASN A 170 -26.83 -14.71 22.25
CA ASN A 170 -27.50 -13.69 21.45
C ASN A 170 -26.60 -13.29 20.28
N LYS A 171 -27.05 -13.59 19.06
CA LYS A 171 -26.30 -13.27 17.84
C LYS A 171 -26.23 -11.77 17.58
N SER A 172 -27.23 -11.01 18.04
CA SER A 172 -27.30 -9.56 17.85
C SER A 172 -26.17 -8.82 18.59
N ASP A 173 -25.65 -9.40 19.68
CA ASP A 173 -24.53 -8.82 20.42
C ASP A 173 -23.24 -8.84 19.57
N ILE A 174 -23.05 -9.88 18.76
CA ILE A 174 -21.88 -9.97 17.86
C ILE A 174 -21.97 -8.91 16.77
N TRP A 175 -23.17 -8.60 16.27
CA TRP A 175 -23.34 -7.49 15.34
C TRP A 175 -23.05 -6.14 16.00
N THR A 176 -23.49 -5.97 17.26
CA THR A 176 -23.17 -4.78 18.04
C THR A 176 -21.65 -4.61 18.20
N ASP A 177 -20.90 -5.69 18.38
CA ASP A 177 -19.43 -5.64 18.38
C ASP A 177 -18.86 -5.15 17.04
N ILE A 178 -19.38 -5.66 15.91
CA ILE A 178 -18.97 -5.24 14.55
C ILE A 178 -19.21 -3.73 14.38
N GLN A 179 -20.40 -3.26 14.77
CA GLN A 179 -20.77 -1.86 14.68
C GLN A 179 -19.85 -0.97 15.53
N ARG A 180 -19.58 -1.35 16.79
CA ARG A 180 -18.64 -0.63 17.67
C ARG A 180 -17.24 -0.61 17.09
N TYR A 181 -16.80 -1.70 16.47
CA TYR A 181 -15.50 -1.79 15.82
C TYR A 181 -15.39 -0.79 14.66
N SER A 182 -16.42 -0.73 13.80
CA SER A 182 -16.50 0.23 12.69
C SER A 182 -16.53 1.69 13.19
N GLN A 183 -17.35 1.97 14.21
CA GLN A 183 -17.44 3.31 14.82
C GLN A 183 -16.11 3.76 15.40
N ARG A 184 -15.37 2.89 16.09
CA ARG A 184 -14.02 3.22 16.60
C ARG A 184 -13.07 3.65 15.49
N LEU A 185 -13.05 2.93 14.36
CA LEU A 185 -12.21 3.30 13.22
C LEU A 185 -12.60 4.65 12.62
N LYS A 186 -13.91 4.91 12.52
CA LYS A 186 -14.44 6.19 12.07
C LYS A 186 -14.07 7.33 13.02
N GLU A 187 -14.17 7.12 14.33
CA GLU A 187 -13.74 8.11 15.33
C GLU A 187 -12.26 8.46 15.19
N TRP A 188 -11.40 7.46 14.93
CA TRP A 188 -9.97 7.70 14.71
C TRP A 188 -9.69 8.46 13.42
N TYR A 189 -10.46 8.17 12.37
CA TYR A 189 -10.39 8.89 11.10
C TYR A 189 -10.85 10.34 11.26
N GLU A 190 -11.93 10.59 12.00
CA GLU A 190 -12.50 11.93 12.18
C GLU A 190 -11.63 12.80 13.10
N ASN A 191 -11.02 12.20 14.14
CA ASN A 191 -10.12 12.90 15.04
C ASN A 191 -8.79 13.25 14.34
N ILE A 192 -8.47 14.54 14.23
CA ILE A 192 -7.33 15.02 13.46
C ILE A 192 -5.98 14.47 13.97
N GLU A 193 -5.78 14.39 15.29
CA GLU A 193 -4.52 13.89 15.87
C GLU A 193 -4.36 12.39 15.63
N LEU A 194 -5.43 11.61 15.84
CA LEU A 194 -5.41 10.17 15.58
C LEU A 194 -5.26 9.87 14.09
N TYR A 195 -5.89 10.66 13.22
CA TYR A 195 -5.78 10.53 11.77
C TYR A 195 -4.32 10.56 11.32
N TYR A 196 -3.55 11.55 11.77
CA TYR A 196 -2.15 11.66 11.40
C TYR A 196 -1.28 10.56 12.01
N LYS A 197 -1.42 10.28 13.31
CA LYS A 197 -0.58 9.31 14.02
C LYS A 197 -0.85 7.87 13.58
N VAL A 198 -2.11 7.43 13.60
CA VAL A 198 -2.50 6.09 13.15
C VAL A 198 -2.24 5.94 11.66
N GLY A 199 -2.62 6.95 10.86
CA GLY A 199 -2.44 6.92 9.42
C GLY A 199 -0.97 6.76 9.01
N TYR A 200 -0.05 7.47 9.67
CA TYR A 200 1.39 7.29 9.46
C TYR A 200 1.87 5.89 9.85
N LEU A 201 1.48 5.39 11.03
CA LEU A 201 1.93 4.08 11.52
C LEU A 201 1.49 2.94 10.59
N VAL A 202 0.27 3.02 10.06
CA VAL A 202 -0.24 2.09 9.05
C VAL A 202 0.47 2.29 7.71
N ALA A 203 0.58 3.54 7.22
CA ALA A 203 1.19 3.84 5.92
C ALA A 203 2.66 3.46 5.82
N SER A 204 3.41 3.60 6.92
CA SER A 204 4.82 3.25 7.00
C SER A 204 5.08 1.78 7.30
N GLU A 205 4.01 0.98 7.45
CA GLU A 205 4.05 -0.43 7.89
C GLU A 205 4.79 -0.62 9.23
N SER A 206 4.86 0.44 10.04
CA SER A 206 5.54 0.39 11.33
C SER A 206 4.71 -0.34 12.38
N GLN A 207 3.38 -0.33 12.24
CA GLN A 207 2.43 -1.07 13.08
C GLN A 207 1.26 -1.57 12.24
N ARG A 208 0.72 -2.74 12.58
CA ARG A 208 -0.54 -3.21 11.99
C ARG A 208 -1.70 -2.51 12.67
N LEU A 209 -2.74 -2.16 11.92
CA LEU A 209 -3.94 -1.55 12.50
C LEU A 209 -4.54 -2.40 13.63
N GLN A 210 -4.49 -3.73 13.50
CA GLN A 210 -4.95 -4.64 14.55
C GLN A 210 -4.20 -4.46 15.87
N GLU A 211 -2.88 -4.24 15.82
CA GLU A 211 -2.06 -4.06 17.01
C GLU A 211 -2.41 -2.75 17.72
N LEU A 212 -2.65 -1.69 16.93
CA LEU A 212 -3.11 -0.40 17.43
C LEU A 212 -4.50 -0.49 18.07
N ILE A 213 -5.39 -1.27 17.46
CA ILE A 213 -6.72 -1.54 17.98
C ILE A 213 -6.62 -2.24 19.33
N ASN A 214 -5.83 -3.30 19.43
CA ASN A 214 -5.65 -4.04 20.67
C ASN A 214 -4.99 -3.18 21.75
N SER A 215 -4.02 -2.33 21.40
CA SER A 215 -3.38 -1.43 22.36
C SER A 215 -4.28 -0.30 22.84
N SER A 216 -5.33 0.06 22.08
CA SER A 216 -6.32 1.06 22.49
C SER A 216 -7.34 0.55 23.51
N GLU A 217 -7.41 -0.77 23.75
CA GLU A 217 -8.42 -1.35 24.62
C GLU A 217 -8.09 -1.12 26.10
N ASN A 218 -9.10 -0.71 26.88
CA ASN A 218 -9.02 -0.52 28.33
C ASN A 218 -8.02 0.56 28.81
N ILE A 219 -7.64 1.50 27.93
CA ILE A 219 -6.82 2.65 28.29
C ILE A 219 -7.55 3.97 28.01
N THR A 220 -7.06 5.07 28.59
CA THR A 220 -7.66 6.38 28.32
C THR A 220 -7.28 6.87 26.92
N LYS A 221 -8.05 7.83 26.38
CA LYS A 221 -7.74 8.47 25.10
C LYS A 221 -6.36 9.14 25.11
N THR A 222 -5.97 9.72 26.24
CA THR A 222 -4.66 10.38 26.42
C THR A 222 -3.53 9.36 26.42
N ASP A 223 -3.68 8.26 27.17
CA ASP A 223 -2.67 7.20 27.21
C ASP A 223 -2.49 6.56 25.84
N PHE A 224 -3.59 6.37 25.10
CA PHE A 224 -3.52 5.87 23.73
C PHE A 224 -2.71 6.81 22.83
N GLN A 225 -3.00 8.11 22.86
CA GLN A 225 -2.22 9.08 22.09
C GLN A 225 -0.72 9.08 22.46
N SER A 226 -0.38 9.00 23.75
CA SER A 226 1.02 8.89 24.20
C SER A 226 1.68 7.61 23.66
N SER A 227 0.99 6.47 23.71
CA SER A 227 1.51 5.22 23.14
C SER A 227 1.75 5.30 21.63
N LEU A 228 0.90 6.03 20.89
CA LEU A 228 1.12 6.28 19.46
C LEU A 228 2.39 7.12 19.25
N ASP A 229 2.64 8.13 20.09
CA ASP A 229 3.86 8.94 20.01
C ASP A 229 5.12 8.12 20.27
N GLU A 230 5.08 7.20 21.24
CA GLU A 230 6.18 6.25 21.50
C GLU A 230 6.41 5.30 20.31
N LEU A 231 5.35 4.79 19.68
CA LEU A 231 5.44 3.94 18.50
C LEU A 231 6.03 4.69 17.29
N ILE A 232 5.65 5.96 17.11
CA ILE A 232 6.21 6.83 16.07
C ILE A 232 7.69 7.08 16.35
N ALA A 233 8.06 7.44 17.58
CA ALA A 233 9.43 7.67 17.96
C ALA A 233 10.29 6.41 17.74
N LYS A 234 9.79 5.23 18.16
CA LYS A 234 10.45 3.95 17.91
C LYS A 234 10.60 3.64 16.42
N SER A 235 9.67 4.07 15.57
CA SER A 235 9.74 3.85 14.11
C SER A 235 10.92 4.57 13.44
N ILE A 236 11.45 5.61 14.09
CA ILE A 236 12.62 6.40 13.66
C ILE A 236 13.85 6.23 14.58
N ASP A 237 13.79 5.31 15.53
CA ASP A 237 14.93 4.89 16.36
C ASP A 237 15.86 3.95 15.58
N PHE A 238 16.53 4.50 14.56
CA PHE A 238 17.44 3.76 13.70
C PHE A 238 18.67 3.26 14.45
N LYS A 239 19.02 2.00 14.20
CA LYS A 239 20.17 1.31 14.80
C LYS A 239 20.99 0.62 13.72
N LYS A 240 22.31 0.74 13.81
CA LYS A 240 23.29 0.06 12.95
C LYS A 240 24.28 -0.69 13.84
N ASN A 241 24.46 -1.99 13.61
CA ASN A 241 25.33 -2.85 14.44
C ASN A 241 25.06 -2.72 15.95
N ASN A 242 23.77 -2.71 16.35
CA ASN A 242 23.30 -2.53 17.73
C ASN A 242 23.69 -1.19 18.39
N LYS A 243 24.16 -0.20 17.63
CA LYS A 243 24.37 1.18 18.08
C LYS A 243 23.31 2.09 17.47
N GLY A 244 22.78 3.02 18.26
CA GLY A 244 21.92 4.08 17.73
C GLY A 244 22.70 4.93 16.73
N ILE A 245 22.08 5.26 15.60
CA ILE A 245 22.62 6.20 14.62
C ILE A 245 21.74 7.44 14.55
N ASP A 246 22.34 8.61 14.36
CA ASP A 246 21.59 9.81 14.04
C ASP A 246 20.91 9.63 12.67
N TYR A 247 19.71 10.16 12.50
CA TYR A 247 19.03 10.13 11.21
C TYR A 247 19.80 10.92 10.14
N CYS A 248 20.65 11.88 10.54
CA CYS A 248 21.55 12.60 9.64
C CYS A 248 22.61 11.69 9.00
N GLU A 249 22.90 10.54 9.60
CA GLU A 249 23.89 9.57 9.11
C GLU A 249 23.31 8.57 8.09
N LEU A 250 22.01 8.64 7.81
CA LEU A 250 21.37 7.74 6.85
C LEU A 250 21.88 8.00 5.43
N SER A 251 22.13 6.91 4.71
CA SER A 251 22.64 6.91 3.34
C SER A 251 21.68 6.23 2.38
N TYR A 252 21.55 6.77 1.16
CA TYR A 252 20.72 6.20 0.09
C TYR A 252 21.00 4.72 -0.15
N GLU A 253 22.28 4.33 -0.17
CA GLU A 253 22.71 2.97 -0.52
C GLU A 253 22.36 1.92 0.52
N ASN A 254 22.52 2.25 1.81
CA ASN A 254 22.38 1.28 2.90
C ASN A 254 21.02 1.38 3.61
N ASP A 255 20.38 2.54 3.56
CA ASP A 255 19.28 2.91 4.47
C ASP A 255 18.02 3.36 3.72
N TYR A 256 17.88 2.96 2.45
CA TYR A 256 16.79 3.37 1.55
C TYR A 256 15.39 3.32 2.18
N GLY A 257 15.05 2.18 2.82
CA GLY A 257 13.75 2.02 3.48
C GLY A 257 13.57 2.91 4.71
N LEU A 258 14.64 3.17 5.46
CA LEU A 258 14.63 4.03 6.65
C LEU A 258 14.43 5.49 6.25
N ILE A 259 15.13 5.94 5.20
CA ILE A 259 14.98 7.29 4.65
C ILE A 259 13.55 7.50 4.14
N LYS A 260 12.99 6.54 3.38
CA LYS A 260 11.59 6.64 2.91
C LYS A 260 10.61 6.80 4.07
N LYS A 261 10.79 6.01 5.13
CA LYS A 261 9.96 6.08 6.34
C LYS A 261 10.06 7.44 7.04
N LEU A 262 11.29 7.92 7.24
CA LEU A 262 11.54 9.23 7.86
C LEU A 262 10.93 10.37 7.04
N LEU A 263 11.13 10.37 5.72
CA LEU A 263 10.58 11.39 4.84
C LEU A 263 9.05 11.36 4.81
N LEU A 264 8.43 10.17 4.88
CA LEU A 264 6.98 10.06 5.04
C LEU A 264 6.51 10.72 6.34
N LEU A 265 7.16 10.40 7.47
CA LEU A 265 6.83 11.04 8.76
C LEU A 265 6.97 12.57 8.67
N PHE A 266 8.07 13.05 8.09
CA PHE A 266 8.32 14.48 7.93
C PHE A 266 7.24 15.17 7.10
N ASN A 267 6.75 14.53 6.04
CA ASN A 267 5.64 15.05 5.24
C ASN A 267 4.32 15.08 6.04
N VAL A 268 3.99 14.00 6.75
CA VAL A 268 2.77 13.90 7.56
C VAL A 268 2.77 14.98 8.65
N GLU A 269 3.85 15.07 9.42
CA GLU A 269 3.98 16.03 10.52
C GLU A 269 4.04 17.48 10.04
N THR A 270 4.64 17.73 8.87
CA THR A 270 4.62 19.06 8.25
C THR A 270 3.20 19.53 7.93
N VAL A 271 2.28 18.62 7.55
CA VAL A 271 0.87 18.98 7.36
C VAL A 271 0.18 19.13 8.71
N ARG A 272 0.36 18.19 9.64
CA ARG A 272 -0.27 18.23 10.96
C ARG A 272 0.02 19.53 11.72
N GLN A 273 1.28 19.95 11.73
CA GLN A 273 1.72 21.13 12.49
C GLN A 273 1.29 22.47 11.91
N LYS A 274 0.69 22.50 10.70
CA LYS A 274 0.03 23.71 10.20
C LYS A 274 -1.22 24.10 11.00
N GLN A 275 -1.78 23.15 11.77
CA GLN A 275 -3.00 23.35 12.57
C GLN A 275 -4.21 23.83 11.75
N ASP A 276 -4.23 23.56 10.45
CA ASP A 276 -5.37 23.84 9.58
C ASP A 276 -6.23 22.57 9.47
N GLU A 277 -7.36 22.57 10.17
CA GLU A 277 -8.30 21.43 10.21
C GLU A 277 -8.93 21.10 8.85
N THR A 278 -8.88 22.03 7.89
CA THR A 278 -9.40 21.83 6.53
C THR A 278 -8.43 21.05 5.65
N ILE A 279 -7.16 20.98 6.03
CA ILE A 279 -6.10 20.32 5.26
C ILE A 279 -5.70 19.03 5.97
N ARG A 280 -5.91 17.91 5.30
CA ARG A 280 -5.45 16.58 5.74
C ARG A 280 -4.31 16.08 4.87
N PHE A 281 -3.37 15.35 5.45
CA PHE A 281 -2.40 14.59 4.65
C PHE A 281 -3.17 13.52 3.85
N PRO A 282 -3.07 13.50 2.51
CA PRO A 282 -3.89 12.61 1.69
C PRO A 282 -3.26 11.21 1.61
N PHE A 283 -3.53 10.36 2.61
CA PHE A 283 -3.03 8.98 2.63
C PHE A 283 -3.50 8.16 1.43
N ASP A 284 -4.69 8.45 0.92
CA ASP A 284 -5.23 7.92 -0.34
C ASP A 284 -4.29 8.20 -1.51
N LYS A 285 -3.96 9.47 -1.76
CA LYS A 285 -3.05 9.85 -2.85
C LYS A 285 -1.63 9.35 -2.61
N HIS A 286 -1.20 9.25 -1.35
CA HIS A 286 0.13 8.73 -1.04
C HIS A 286 0.23 7.22 -1.28
N LYS A 287 -0.72 6.41 -0.79
CA LYS A 287 -0.65 4.94 -0.87
C LYS A 287 -0.99 4.37 -2.25
N GLN A 288 -1.66 5.15 -3.10
CA GLN A 288 -1.92 4.76 -4.49
C GLN A 288 -0.67 4.89 -5.39
N GLU A 289 0.40 5.52 -4.91
CA GLU A 289 1.60 5.81 -5.69
C GLU A 289 2.80 4.96 -5.23
N ASN A 290 3.68 4.61 -6.17
CA ASN A 290 4.95 3.96 -5.86
C ASN A 290 6.04 5.02 -5.62
N TRP A 291 6.34 5.27 -4.35
CA TRP A 291 7.37 6.25 -3.98
C TRP A 291 8.79 5.68 -4.08
N SER A 292 9.70 6.52 -4.54
CA SER A 292 11.13 6.27 -4.59
C SER A 292 11.90 7.45 -3.98
N LEU A 293 13.16 7.24 -3.65
CA LEU A 293 14.06 8.33 -3.25
C LEU A 293 14.65 8.98 -4.49
N GLU A 294 14.46 10.29 -4.58
CA GLU A 294 15.05 11.16 -5.59
C GLU A 294 16.22 11.93 -4.96
N HIS A 295 17.36 11.92 -5.62
CA HIS A 295 18.47 12.81 -5.29
C HIS A 295 18.08 14.25 -5.65
N ILE A 296 18.00 15.16 -4.69
CA ILE A 296 17.60 16.55 -4.95
C ILE A 296 18.55 17.20 -5.96
N HIS A 297 19.83 16.89 -5.87
CA HIS A 297 20.85 17.26 -6.82
C HIS A 297 21.73 16.06 -7.16
N ALA A 298 21.73 15.64 -8.43
CA ALA A 298 22.56 14.56 -8.92
C ALA A 298 23.81 15.12 -9.62
N GLN A 299 24.96 14.50 -9.37
CA GLN A 299 26.26 14.90 -9.94
C GLN A 299 26.98 13.77 -10.64
N GLN A 300 26.35 12.60 -10.76
CA GLN A 300 26.93 11.46 -11.46
C GLN A 300 26.07 11.12 -12.67
N SER A 301 26.72 10.74 -13.77
CA SER A 301 26.07 10.29 -15.00
C SER A 301 25.62 8.82 -14.96
N GLN A 302 25.71 8.16 -13.79
CA GLN A 302 25.43 6.73 -13.65
C GLN A 302 24.02 6.38 -14.18
N GLY A 303 23.97 5.53 -15.20
CA GLY A 303 22.72 5.11 -15.85
C GLY A 303 22.39 5.79 -17.19
N LEU A 304 23.10 6.86 -17.56
CA LEU A 304 23.06 7.44 -18.91
C LEU A 304 24.00 6.66 -19.84
N SER A 305 23.48 5.58 -20.43
CA SER A 305 24.29 4.65 -21.26
C SER A 305 23.95 4.69 -22.74
N LYS A 306 22.82 5.33 -23.11
CA LYS A 306 22.33 5.39 -24.48
C LYS A 306 22.38 6.80 -25.04
N LYS A 307 22.63 6.92 -26.34
CA LYS A 307 22.78 8.19 -27.06
C LYS A 307 21.51 9.05 -26.99
N GLU A 308 20.33 8.43 -27.02
CA GLU A 308 19.05 9.13 -26.86
C GLU A 308 18.95 9.81 -25.50
N GLN A 309 19.38 9.12 -24.43
CA GLN A 309 19.38 9.66 -23.07
C GLN A 309 20.36 10.83 -22.92
N TRP A 310 21.52 10.76 -23.59
CA TRP A 310 22.49 11.85 -23.60
C TRP A 310 21.93 13.10 -24.28
N GLY A 311 21.28 12.95 -25.44
CA GLY A 311 20.67 14.06 -26.16
C GLY A 311 19.53 14.71 -25.38
N GLU A 312 18.66 13.91 -24.76
CA GLU A 312 17.58 14.40 -23.90
C GLU A 312 18.14 15.15 -22.67
N TRP A 313 19.14 14.59 -22.00
CA TRP A 313 19.79 15.22 -20.86
C TRP A 313 20.39 16.59 -21.24
N LEU A 314 21.15 16.65 -22.33
CA LEU A 314 21.78 17.90 -22.80
C LEU A 314 20.73 18.96 -23.17
N ASN A 315 19.62 18.56 -23.80
CA ASN A 315 18.53 19.48 -24.13
C ASN A 315 17.85 20.05 -22.87
N LEU A 316 17.58 19.22 -21.87
CA LEU A 316 17.00 19.69 -20.60
C LEU A 316 17.92 20.70 -19.90
N HIS A 317 19.22 20.45 -19.88
CA HIS A 317 20.19 21.31 -19.21
C HIS A 317 20.52 22.58 -20.01
N LYS A 318 20.35 22.56 -21.33
CA LYS A 318 20.46 23.75 -22.19
C LYS A 318 19.45 24.82 -21.78
N GLU A 319 18.20 24.43 -21.50
CA GLU A 319 17.17 25.35 -21.00
C GLU A 319 17.55 25.95 -19.63
N SER A 320 18.12 25.15 -18.73
CA SER A 320 18.64 25.65 -17.45
C SER A 320 19.78 26.67 -17.61
N LEU A 321 20.72 26.43 -18.53
CA LEU A 321 21.82 27.37 -18.81
C LEU A 321 21.30 28.70 -19.40
N LEU A 322 20.28 28.63 -20.26
CA LEU A 322 19.62 29.82 -20.82
C LEU A 322 18.96 30.68 -19.73
N ASN A 323 18.34 30.04 -18.75
CA ASN A 323 17.64 30.71 -17.65
C ASN A 323 18.59 31.28 -16.59
N LEU A 324 19.75 30.65 -16.38
CA LEU A 324 20.75 31.11 -15.41
C LEU A 324 21.44 32.39 -15.90
N ASP A 325 22.10 32.32 -17.05
CA ASP A 325 22.72 33.46 -17.73
C ASP A 325 23.08 33.06 -19.17
N LYS A 326 22.25 33.51 -20.12
CA LYS A 326 22.42 33.22 -21.54
C LYS A 326 23.72 33.75 -22.12
N GLU A 327 24.16 34.94 -21.71
CA GLU A 327 25.32 35.59 -22.33
C GLU A 327 26.62 34.96 -21.84
N THR A 328 26.72 34.65 -20.54
CA THR A 328 27.89 33.97 -19.97
C THR A 328 28.03 32.53 -20.47
N ASN A 329 26.91 31.83 -20.71
CA ASN A 329 26.93 30.41 -21.12
C ASN A 329 26.78 30.18 -22.63
N LYS A 330 26.82 31.24 -23.44
CA LYS A 330 26.50 31.20 -24.88
C LYS A 330 27.31 30.16 -25.66
N GLU A 331 28.62 30.07 -25.39
CA GLU A 331 29.52 29.11 -26.05
C GLU A 331 29.14 27.66 -25.72
N LEU A 332 28.86 27.38 -24.43
CA LEU A 332 28.44 26.05 -23.99
C LEU A 332 27.06 25.67 -24.55
N ILE A 333 26.12 26.61 -24.58
CA ILE A 333 24.78 26.42 -25.17
C ILE A 333 24.87 26.09 -26.66
N GLN A 334 25.78 26.75 -27.38
CA GLN A 334 26.04 26.49 -28.79
C GLN A 334 26.71 25.12 -28.99
N GLU A 335 27.72 24.79 -28.19
CA GLU A 335 28.42 23.50 -28.22
C GLU A 335 27.45 22.33 -27.98
N ILE A 336 26.49 22.50 -27.06
CA ILE A 336 25.40 21.55 -26.81
C ILE A 336 24.49 21.43 -28.05
N GLY A 337 24.05 22.56 -28.60
CA GLY A 337 23.17 22.59 -29.77
C GLY A 337 23.77 21.88 -30.99
N ASP A 338 25.03 22.17 -31.29
CA ASP A 338 25.74 21.58 -32.42
C ASP A 338 25.97 20.06 -32.21
N SER A 339 26.22 19.64 -30.97
CA SER A 339 26.44 18.22 -30.64
C SER A 339 25.16 17.37 -30.72
N VAL A 340 24.01 17.94 -30.37
CA VAL A 340 22.71 17.24 -30.40
C VAL A 340 22.15 17.14 -31.83
N ILE A 341 22.35 18.16 -32.66
CA ILE A 341 21.78 18.23 -34.03
C ILE A 341 22.55 17.34 -35.02
N VAL A 342 23.87 17.22 -34.89
CA VAL A 342 24.72 16.61 -35.93
C VAL A 342 24.83 15.07 -35.80
N GLU A 343 24.11 14.45 -34.88
CA GLU A 343 24.29 13.02 -34.51
C GLU A 343 25.75 12.65 -34.14
N ASN A 344 26.62 13.62 -33.88
CA ASN A 344 28.03 13.42 -33.51
C ASN A 344 28.23 13.20 -32.00
N LEU A 345 27.15 12.94 -31.26
CA LEU A 345 27.21 12.72 -29.82
C LEU A 345 27.84 11.35 -29.49
N THR A 346 29.13 11.35 -29.20
CA THR A 346 29.89 10.21 -28.67
C THR A 346 29.89 10.23 -27.13
N GLY A 347 30.19 9.09 -26.50
CA GLY A 347 30.26 9.02 -25.03
C GLY A 347 31.33 9.94 -24.45
N GLU A 348 32.47 10.10 -25.15
CA GLU A 348 33.54 11.03 -24.77
C GLU A 348 33.05 12.49 -24.83
N LYS A 349 32.40 12.87 -25.94
CA LYS A 349 31.88 14.23 -26.11
C LYS A 349 30.78 14.55 -25.10
N PHE A 350 29.90 13.58 -24.84
CA PHE A 350 28.91 13.69 -23.78
C PHE A 350 29.56 13.88 -22.41
N SER A 351 30.59 13.11 -22.07
CA SER A 351 31.30 13.23 -20.79
C SER A 351 31.94 14.61 -20.62
N GLU A 352 32.57 15.15 -21.67
CA GLU A 352 33.11 16.52 -21.65
C GLU A 352 32.03 17.57 -21.39
N LEU A 353 30.92 17.48 -22.12
CA LEU A 353 29.79 18.41 -21.96
C LEU A 353 29.13 18.27 -20.59
N PHE A 354 28.98 17.04 -20.09
CA PHE A 354 28.45 16.73 -18.78
C PHE A 354 29.26 17.40 -17.68
N GLU A 355 30.59 17.28 -17.71
CA GLU A 355 31.49 17.93 -16.74
C GLU A 355 31.39 19.46 -16.80
N LYS A 356 31.39 20.04 -18.01
CA LYS A 356 31.24 21.49 -18.22
C LYS A 356 29.91 22.00 -17.66
N VAL A 357 28.80 21.35 -18.01
CA VAL A 357 27.45 21.70 -17.56
C VAL A 357 27.31 21.56 -16.06
N THR A 358 27.79 20.44 -15.49
CA THR A 358 27.72 20.17 -14.05
C THR A 358 28.52 21.20 -13.26
N LYS A 359 29.70 21.60 -13.75
CA LYS A 359 30.52 22.66 -13.13
C LYS A 359 29.81 24.01 -13.09
N VAL A 360 29.04 24.36 -14.12
CA VAL A 360 28.28 25.62 -14.17
C VAL A 360 27.04 25.55 -13.27
N LEU A 361 26.40 24.38 -13.19
CA LEU A 361 25.12 24.15 -12.50
C LEU A 361 25.27 23.56 -11.08
N SER A 362 26.47 23.57 -10.50
CA SER A 362 26.75 23.04 -9.15
C SER A 362 27.63 23.98 -8.32
N GLU A 363 27.43 23.99 -7.00
CA GLU A 363 28.38 24.61 -6.06
C GLU A 363 29.64 23.74 -5.86
N GLU A 364 30.80 24.35 -5.59
CA GLU A 364 32.02 23.63 -5.25
C GLU A 364 31.87 22.81 -3.93
N GLY A 365 32.31 21.53 -3.93
CA GLY A 365 32.31 20.66 -2.73
C GLY A 365 31.02 19.86 -2.47
N SER A 366 30.08 19.86 -3.41
CA SER A 366 28.79 19.16 -3.37
C SER A 366 28.86 17.61 -3.41
N ILE A 367 29.97 17.02 -3.88
CA ILE A 367 30.09 15.58 -4.14
C ILE A 367 30.01 14.75 -2.85
N GLU A 368 30.51 15.28 -1.73
CA GLU A 368 30.65 14.58 -0.44
C GLU A 368 29.30 14.20 0.19
N TYR A 369 28.20 14.85 -0.22
CA TYR A 369 26.87 14.69 0.39
C TYR A 369 25.83 14.03 -0.53
N THR A 370 26.26 13.59 -1.72
CA THR A 370 25.36 13.11 -2.79
C THR A 370 24.36 12.07 -2.29
N HIS A 371 24.80 11.10 -1.48
CA HIS A 371 23.97 10.00 -0.99
C HIS A 371 23.42 10.22 0.43
N SER A 372 23.61 11.40 1.02
CA SER A 372 23.14 11.70 2.38
C SER A 372 21.64 12.07 2.38
N LEU A 373 20.98 11.88 3.53
CA LEU A 373 19.58 12.31 3.74
C LEU A 373 19.30 13.76 3.32
N SER A 374 20.24 14.68 3.53
CA SER A 374 20.10 16.10 3.19
C SER A 374 19.95 16.37 1.68
N ASN A 375 20.22 15.36 0.85
CA ASN A 375 20.05 15.39 -0.60
C ASN A 375 18.94 14.44 -1.08
N MET A 376 18.00 14.03 -0.22
CA MET A 376 16.93 13.08 -0.57
C MET A 376 15.54 13.69 -0.44
N ALA A 377 14.69 13.40 -1.43
CA ALA A 377 13.27 13.70 -1.41
C ALA A 377 12.44 12.50 -1.87
N LEU A 378 11.14 12.49 -1.53
CA LEU A 378 10.20 11.48 -2.04
C LEU A 378 9.66 11.92 -3.39
N LEU A 379 9.80 11.07 -4.40
CA LEU A 379 9.21 11.27 -5.73
C LEU A 379 8.61 9.97 -6.27
N ARG A 380 7.57 10.07 -7.09
CA ARG A 380 6.95 8.92 -7.75
C ARG A 380 7.98 8.22 -8.63
N GLN A 381 7.97 6.90 -8.64
CA GLN A 381 8.94 6.10 -9.39
C GLN A 381 8.91 6.37 -10.90
N SER A 382 7.72 6.64 -11.46
CA SER A 382 7.56 7.05 -12.86
C SER A 382 8.34 8.32 -13.17
N ASP A 383 8.27 9.31 -12.28
CA ASP A 383 8.85 10.63 -12.49
C ASP A 383 10.35 10.63 -12.18
N ASN A 384 10.77 9.87 -11.16
CA ASN A 384 12.18 9.69 -10.82
C ASN A 384 12.96 9.02 -11.96
N SER A 385 12.36 8.07 -12.69
CA SER A 385 13.04 7.41 -13.82
C SER A 385 13.55 8.38 -14.90
N ALA A 386 12.86 9.51 -15.10
CA ALA A 386 13.26 10.56 -16.02
C ALA A 386 14.20 11.60 -15.37
N LEU A 387 14.13 11.79 -14.05
CA LEU A 387 14.82 12.86 -13.35
C LEU A 387 16.11 12.44 -12.64
N ASN A 388 16.30 11.17 -12.29
CA ASN A 388 17.34 10.70 -11.37
C ASN A 388 18.74 11.34 -11.59
N ASN A 389 19.17 11.48 -12.85
CA ASN A 389 20.50 12.00 -13.22
C ASN A 389 20.54 13.50 -13.57
N SER A 390 19.48 14.25 -13.29
CA SER A 390 19.37 15.67 -13.64
C SER A 390 19.88 16.59 -12.52
N THR A 391 20.31 17.80 -12.90
CA THR A 391 20.64 18.85 -11.92
C THR A 391 19.38 19.34 -11.18
N PHE A 392 19.60 20.10 -10.10
CA PHE A 392 18.53 20.64 -9.28
C PHE A 392 17.57 21.53 -10.09
N ASP A 393 18.09 22.41 -10.96
CA ASP A 393 17.26 23.34 -11.74
C ASP A 393 16.29 22.62 -12.68
N VAL A 394 16.77 21.58 -13.39
CA VAL A 394 15.93 20.73 -14.26
C VAL A 394 14.83 20.06 -13.44
N LYS A 395 15.17 19.46 -12.29
CA LYS A 395 14.21 18.83 -11.39
C LYS A 395 13.18 19.83 -10.87
N ARG A 396 13.63 21.03 -10.48
CA ARG A 396 12.77 22.12 -10.03
C ARG A 396 11.75 22.53 -11.08
N ASN A 397 12.17 22.69 -12.34
CA ASN A 397 11.26 23.01 -13.44
C ASN A 397 10.20 21.92 -13.62
N LYS A 398 10.59 20.64 -13.55
CA LYS A 398 9.64 19.54 -13.62
C LYS A 398 8.63 19.54 -12.46
N ILE A 399 9.10 19.77 -11.24
CA ILE A 399 8.23 19.87 -10.06
C ILE A 399 7.28 21.08 -10.18
N LEU A 400 7.74 22.20 -10.76
CA LEU A 400 6.87 23.35 -11.04
C LEU A 400 5.81 23.05 -12.10
N GLU A 401 6.11 22.24 -13.11
CA GLU A 401 5.10 21.76 -14.06
C GLU A 401 4.05 20.88 -13.37
N MET A 402 4.51 19.93 -12.55
CA MET A 402 3.63 19.04 -11.77
C MET A 402 2.77 19.82 -10.75
N ASP A 403 3.30 20.90 -10.16
CA ASP A 403 2.57 21.73 -9.20
C ASP A 403 1.53 22.64 -9.89
N LYS A 404 1.71 22.92 -11.19
CA LYS A 404 0.72 23.60 -12.03
C LYS A 404 -0.39 22.65 -12.50
N THR A 405 -0.10 21.36 -12.64
CA THR A 405 -1.09 20.32 -12.89
C THR A 405 -1.73 19.87 -11.57
N SER A 406 -2.69 18.95 -11.62
CA SER A 406 -3.35 18.41 -10.41
C SER A 406 -2.59 17.24 -9.79
N ASP A 407 -1.29 17.11 -10.06
CA ASP A 407 -0.48 15.98 -9.60
C ASP A 407 -0.18 16.10 -8.11
N TYR A 408 -0.23 14.96 -7.41
CA TYR A 408 0.08 14.96 -5.98
C TYR A 408 1.59 14.88 -5.75
N ILE A 409 2.14 15.99 -5.22
CA ILE A 409 3.53 16.12 -4.77
C ILE A 409 3.55 16.18 -3.24
N PRO A 410 4.38 15.37 -2.55
CA PRO A 410 4.54 15.47 -1.10
C PRO A 410 4.96 16.89 -0.70
N VAL A 411 4.36 17.41 0.37
CA VAL A 411 4.54 18.82 0.77
C VAL A 411 6.00 19.18 1.00
N CYS A 412 6.80 18.29 1.58
CA CYS A 412 8.22 18.53 1.83
C CYS A 412 9.04 18.46 0.54
N THR A 413 8.73 17.54 -0.38
CA THR A 413 9.34 17.50 -1.72
C THR A 413 9.08 18.82 -2.45
N ARG A 414 7.82 19.29 -2.47
CA ARG A 414 7.49 20.59 -3.07
C ARG A 414 8.28 21.73 -2.43
N ARG A 415 8.38 21.75 -1.10
CA ARG A 415 9.11 22.77 -0.34
C ARG A 415 10.61 22.78 -0.61
N VAL A 416 11.23 21.62 -0.79
CA VAL A 416 12.64 21.48 -1.19
C VAL A 416 12.89 22.20 -2.52
N PHE A 417 12.14 21.82 -3.56
CA PHE A 417 12.36 22.38 -4.91
C PHE A 417 11.92 23.84 -5.04
N LEU A 418 11.04 24.31 -4.17
CA LEU A 418 10.66 25.72 -4.07
C LEU A 418 11.47 26.52 -3.05
N LYS A 419 12.50 25.94 -2.43
CA LYS A 419 13.41 26.64 -1.50
C LYS A 419 12.73 27.24 -0.27
N TYR A 420 11.74 26.55 0.30
CA TYR A 420 11.01 27.04 1.48
C TYR A 420 11.80 26.97 2.78
N TYR A 421 12.83 26.12 2.84
CA TYR A 421 13.62 25.94 4.06
C TYR A 421 14.75 26.97 4.19
N THR A 422 15.27 27.44 3.06
CA THR A 422 16.44 28.33 3.01
C THR A 422 16.03 29.81 3.08
N PRO A 423 16.60 30.60 3.99
CA PRO A 423 16.35 32.04 4.05
C PRO A 423 16.72 32.76 2.75
N SER A 424 15.95 33.78 2.37
CA SER A 424 16.11 34.51 1.11
C SER A 424 17.52 35.05 0.84
N GLN A 425 18.27 35.40 1.89
CA GLN A 425 19.63 35.95 1.79
C GLN A 425 20.66 34.91 1.30
N SER A 426 20.41 33.63 1.59
CA SER A 426 21.28 32.50 1.21
C SER A 426 20.64 31.64 0.11
N ASN A 427 19.52 32.08 -0.45
CA ASN A 427 18.72 31.30 -1.39
C ASN A 427 19.28 31.42 -2.80
N GLN A 428 19.86 30.33 -3.28
CA GLN A 428 20.29 30.18 -4.66
C GLN A 428 19.25 29.35 -5.43
N LEU A 429 18.44 29.99 -6.27
CA LEU A 429 17.30 29.34 -6.91
C LEU A 429 17.67 28.18 -7.83
N HIS A 430 18.85 28.22 -8.45
CA HIS A 430 19.29 27.24 -9.44
C HIS A 430 20.14 26.09 -8.86
N PHE A 431 20.60 26.21 -7.62
CA PHE A 431 21.57 25.29 -7.03
C PHE A 431 21.04 24.69 -5.74
N TRP A 432 21.37 23.43 -5.42
CA TRP A 432 21.11 22.85 -4.11
C TRP A 432 22.40 22.83 -3.29
N GLY A 433 22.61 23.91 -2.55
CA GLY A 433 23.86 24.21 -1.88
C GLY A 433 23.94 23.74 -0.45
N LYS A 434 25.08 24.02 0.21
CA LYS A 434 25.28 23.65 1.62
C LYS A 434 24.23 24.28 2.54
N ALA A 435 23.95 25.57 2.37
CA ALA A 435 22.96 26.27 3.18
C ALA A 435 21.56 25.64 3.08
N ASP A 436 21.21 25.11 1.90
CA ASP A 436 19.93 24.43 1.70
C ASP A 436 19.86 23.07 2.40
N ARG A 437 20.95 22.30 2.32
CA ARG A 437 21.08 21.00 2.99
C ARG A 437 20.99 21.15 4.50
N ASP A 438 21.73 22.11 5.05
CA ASP A 438 21.75 22.40 6.49
C ASP A 438 20.35 22.84 6.96
N ALA A 439 19.72 23.79 6.27
CA ALA A 439 18.37 24.26 6.61
C ALA A 439 17.29 23.18 6.47
N TYR A 440 17.42 22.28 5.48
CA TYR A 440 16.49 21.16 5.29
C TYR A 440 16.54 20.17 6.46
N ILE A 441 17.75 19.83 6.93
CA ILE A 441 17.95 18.97 8.10
C ILE A 441 17.46 19.65 9.39
N GLU A 442 17.77 20.94 9.58
CA GLU A 442 17.27 21.72 10.72
C GLU A 442 15.73 21.73 10.78
N ALA A 443 15.08 21.91 9.63
CA ALA A 443 13.62 21.85 9.52
C ALA A 443 13.07 20.46 9.88
N MET A 444 13.73 19.37 9.47
CA MET A 444 13.35 18.01 9.91
C MET A 444 13.50 17.86 11.42
N GLY A 445 14.61 18.30 11.99
CA GLY A 445 14.85 18.25 13.43
C GLY A 445 13.80 19.02 14.22
N THR A 446 13.39 20.18 13.72
CA THR A 446 12.34 21.01 14.34
C THR A 446 10.97 20.33 14.28
N VAL A 447 10.55 19.88 13.10
CA VAL A 447 9.23 19.25 12.92
C VAL A 447 9.14 17.93 13.68
N LEU A 448 10.22 17.13 13.72
CA LEU A 448 10.22 15.81 14.34
C LEU A 448 10.64 15.83 15.82
N ARG A 449 10.88 17.02 16.39
CA ARG A 449 11.44 17.22 17.74
C ARG A 449 10.75 16.41 18.82
N ASN A 450 9.41 16.40 18.83
CA ASN A 450 8.63 15.72 19.87
C ASN A 450 8.93 14.21 19.91
N TYR A 451 9.22 13.60 18.76
CA TYR A 451 9.55 12.17 18.67
C TYR A 451 11.03 11.92 18.95
N LEU A 452 11.92 12.80 18.46
CA LEU A 452 13.36 12.68 18.66
C LEU A 452 13.75 12.75 20.15
N ILE A 453 13.05 13.57 20.94
CA ILE A 453 13.27 13.68 22.40
C ILE A 453 12.97 12.36 23.10
N LEU A 454 11.92 11.63 22.69
CA LEU A 454 11.51 10.38 23.32
C LEU A 454 12.54 9.25 23.15
N ILE A 455 13.40 9.34 22.13
CA ILE A 455 14.44 8.34 21.84
C ILE A 455 15.85 8.83 22.17
N SER A 456 15.97 9.95 22.90
CA SER A 456 17.24 10.46 23.44
C SER A 456 18.35 10.65 22.39
N LYS A 457 18.00 11.03 21.15
CA LYS A 457 18.99 11.42 20.13
C LYS A 457 19.35 12.89 20.34
N GLU A 458 20.64 13.22 20.37
CA GLU A 458 21.12 14.61 20.50
C GLU A 458 20.50 15.47 19.39
N ILE A 459 19.73 16.48 19.79
CA ILE A 459 19.23 17.50 18.85
C ILE A 459 20.43 18.41 18.57
N LYS A 460 21.08 18.24 17.42
CA LYS A 460 21.99 19.27 16.91
C LYS A 460 21.14 20.46 16.46
N LEU A 461 21.10 21.49 17.30
CA LEU A 461 20.62 22.83 16.97
C LEU A 461 21.66 23.55 16.12
#